data_AF-A0AAV9CCD6-F1
#
_entry.id   AF-A0AAV9CCD6-F1
#
_cell.length_a   1.000
_cell.length_b   1.000
_cell.length_c   1.000
_cell.angle_alpha   90.00
_cell.angle_beta   90.00
_cell.angle_gamma   90.00
#
_symmetry.space_group_name_H-M   'P 1'
#
loop_
_entity.id
_entity.type
_entity.pdbx_description
1 polymer ?
#
loop_
_entity_poly.entity_id
_entity_poly.type
_entity_poly.pdbx_seq_one_letter_code
_entity_poly.pdbx_strand_id
1 'polypeptide(L)'
;MASVYVLIILCFIAVVADSAAPSTHILLNCGASGNSSDMDGREWAYDTSHALSSPSTSASNADHQDPSVQTVPYMTARTSKSAFTYTFRAAPGRAFVRLYFYPSDYDHGNLTASDALFSVTANPYTLLDSFNASVTAQASATAHITREFALSIPSAGVLSLTFSPSRPGASYAFVNGIEVVSMPELFGSVQFNSPVLLNSATPTQYIVDANTAFETVARLNVGGSSLSPGADSGGLYRSWVDDSPYIFGAAVGVSYPKDPNMTIRYPTTVPGYVAPPEVYGTARSMGPNAAINLNYNLTWIVPVDAGFYYIVRLHFCEIQFTVSGLNKRVFDIFIDNQTAAQTVDVIDLSGGAGIPYYIDFVVAISGGGGGEEELWVALHPNVVTRPVYYDAILNGMEVFKLNDSAGNLAGPNPTVRVEKPASVGPVWVGRSSSVGSMGRGLGVVGGLLCTLVLCWL
;
A
#
# COMPACT_ATOMS: atom_id res chain seq x y z
N MET A 1 42.56 13.65 54.39
CA MET A 1 42.24 13.89 52.97
C MET A 1 42.40 12.57 52.23
N ALA A 2 41.32 11.83 52.05
CA ALA A 2 41.30 10.61 51.24
C ALA A 2 40.24 10.82 50.16
N SER A 3 40.70 10.90 48.91
CA SER A 3 39.90 11.20 47.73
C SER A 3 39.33 9.88 47.20
N VAL A 4 38.01 9.74 47.21
CA VAL A 4 37.29 8.62 46.59
C VAL A 4 36.94 9.07 45.17
N TYR A 5 37.62 8.51 44.16
CA TYR A 5 37.22 8.65 42.76
C TYR A 5 36.14 7.60 42.47
N VAL A 6 34.91 8.05 42.26
CA VAL A 6 33.82 7.23 41.72
C VAL A 6 33.94 7.22 40.20
N LEU A 7 34.27 6.05 39.64
CA LEU A 7 34.27 5.82 38.20
C LEU A 7 32.81 5.66 37.74
N ILE A 8 32.23 6.69 37.13
CA ILE A 8 30.94 6.58 36.46
C ILE A 8 31.18 5.90 35.11
N ILE A 9 30.93 4.60 35.05
CA ILE A 9 30.82 3.87 33.78
C ILE A 9 29.50 4.30 33.13
N LEU A 10 29.60 5.24 32.17
CA LEU A 10 28.54 5.53 31.22
C LEU A 10 28.34 4.29 30.35
N CYS A 11 27.38 3.46 30.73
CA CYS A 11 26.86 2.40 29.88
C CYS A 11 26.07 3.09 28.76
N PHE A 12 26.73 3.37 27.64
CA PHE A 12 26.03 3.61 26.38
C PHE A 12 25.37 2.29 25.99
N ILE A 13 24.14 2.09 26.45
CA ILE A 13 23.25 1.11 25.83
C ILE A 13 22.92 1.72 24.47
N ALA A 14 23.69 1.32 23.45
CA ALA A 14 23.19 1.37 22.09
C ALA A 14 21.96 0.45 22.09
N VAL A 15 20.78 1.05 22.19
CA VAL A 15 19.52 0.35 21.93
C VAL A 15 19.55 0.08 20.43
N VAL A 16 20.12 -1.06 20.06
CA VAL A 16 19.81 -1.69 18.78
C VAL A 16 18.30 -1.92 18.87
N ALA A 17 17.54 -1.20 18.05
CA ALA A 17 16.12 -1.45 17.90
C ALA A 17 15.96 -2.96 17.70
N ASP A 18 15.08 -3.57 18.47
CA ASP A 18 14.79 -5.00 18.43
C ASP A 18 14.18 -5.33 17.05
N SER A 19 15.04 -5.44 16.05
CA SER A 19 14.74 -6.00 14.75
C SER A 19 15.02 -7.49 14.85
N ALA A 20 14.22 -8.20 15.65
CA ALA A 20 14.20 -9.64 15.56
C ALA A 20 13.78 -9.97 14.12
N ALA A 21 14.76 -10.38 13.31
CA ALA A 21 14.52 -10.82 11.94
C ALA A 21 13.38 -11.85 11.93
N PRO A 22 12.55 -11.89 10.88
CA PRO A 22 11.45 -12.84 10.82
C PRO A 22 11.98 -14.26 11.05
N SER A 23 11.42 -14.94 12.04
CA SER A 23 11.77 -16.32 12.38
C SER A 23 11.34 -17.32 11.29
N THR A 24 10.39 -16.93 10.44
CA THR A 24 10.00 -17.66 9.22
C THR A 24 10.04 -16.70 8.05
N HIS A 25 10.78 -17.08 6.99
CA HIS A 25 10.75 -16.41 5.70
C HIS A 25 10.83 -17.49 4.61
N ILE A 26 9.72 -17.68 3.89
CA ILE A 26 9.59 -18.67 2.82
C ILE A 26 9.23 -17.91 1.55
N LEU A 27 10.01 -18.12 0.49
CA LEU A 27 9.76 -17.60 -0.85
C LEU A 27 9.69 -18.78 -1.81
N LEU A 28 8.51 -19.02 -2.37
CA LEU A 28 8.22 -20.15 -3.24
C LEU A 28 7.91 -19.68 -4.65
N ASN A 29 8.74 -20.06 -5.62
CA ASN A 29 8.50 -19.84 -7.03
C ASN A 29 7.78 -21.07 -7.61
N CYS A 30 6.48 -20.94 -7.83
CA CYS A 30 5.58 -22.05 -8.16
C CYS A 30 5.75 -22.48 -9.61
N GLY A 31 5.92 -23.78 -9.86
CA GLY A 31 6.16 -24.31 -11.22
C GLY A 31 7.59 -24.17 -11.73
N ALA A 32 8.49 -23.51 -10.99
CA ALA A 32 9.89 -23.40 -11.36
C ALA A 32 10.62 -24.75 -11.28
N SER A 33 11.69 -24.91 -12.08
CA SER A 33 12.52 -26.12 -12.11
C SER A 33 13.77 -26.05 -11.22
N GLY A 34 13.99 -24.93 -10.54
CA GLY A 34 15.16 -24.67 -9.70
C GLY A 34 15.05 -23.36 -8.94
N ASN A 35 15.97 -23.13 -8.01
CA ASN A 35 16.04 -21.87 -7.27
C ASN A 35 16.40 -20.70 -8.20
N SER A 36 15.91 -19.50 -7.88
CA SER A 36 16.14 -18.30 -8.67
C SER A 36 16.02 -17.05 -7.81
N SER A 37 16.79 -16.01 -8.12
CA SER A 37 16.71 -14.71 -7.42
C SER A 37 15.81 -13.73 -8.17
N ASP A 38 15.06 -12.89 -7.44
CA ASP A 38 14.34 -11.76 -8.01
C ASP A 38 15.23 -10.51 -8.16
N MET A 39 14.65 -9.41 -8.66
CA MET A 39 15.37 -8.15 -8.88
C MET A 39 15.85 -7.45 -7.61
N ASP A 40 15.24 -7.76 -6.46
CA ASP A 40 15.67 -7.29 -5.13
C ASP A 40 16.76 -8.20 -4.54
N GLY A 41 17.19 -9.23 -5.27
CA GLY A 41 18.20 -10.19 -4.82
C GLY A 41 17.67 -11.21 -3.82
N ARG A 42 16.34 -11.36 -3.68
CA ARG A 42 15.74 -12.35 -2.79
C ARG A 42 15.74 -13.72 -3.47
N GLU A 43 16.17 -14.74 -2.75
CA GLU A 43 16.24 -16.12 -3.24
C GLU A 43 14.88 -16.83 -3.11
N TRP A 44 14.34 -17.30 -4.23
CA TRP A 44 13.11 -18.06 -4.30
C TRP A 44 13.39 -19.54 -4.54
N ALA A 45 12.81 -20.41 -3.70
CA ALA A 45 12.89 -21.85 -3.85
C ALA A 45 11.82 -22.36 -4.83
N TYR A 46 12.13 -23.42 -5.58
CA TYR A 46 11.14 -24.11 -6.41
C TYR A 46 10.19 -24.98 -5.56
N ASP A 47 8.97 -25.16 -6.04
CA ASP A 47 7.85 -25.67 -5.25
C ASP A 47 7.81 -27.20 -5.03
N THR A 48 8.61 -27.99 -5.75
CA THR A 48 8.60 -29.46 -5.62
C THR A 48 9.22 -29.97 -4.30
N SER A 49 9.80 -29.08 -3.48
CA SER A 49 10.39 -29.40 -2.18
C SER A 49 9.41 -29.25 -1.00
N HIS A 50 8.24 -28.66 -1.21
CA HIS A 50 7.22 -28.44 -0.19
C HIS A 50 6.05 -29.43 -0.32
N ALA A 51 5.34 -29.69 0.79
CA ALA A 51 4.25 -30.68 0.87
C ALA A 51 3.01 -30.21 0.08
N LEU A 52 3.11 -30.30 -1.24
CA LEU A 52 2.03 -30.12 -2.19
C LEU A 52 1.21 -31.40 -2.25
N SER A 53 0.00 -31.37 -1.70
CA SER A 53 -0.92 -32.51 -1.78
C SER A 53 -1.86 -32.34 -2.97
N SER A 54 -1.46 -32.87 -4.13
CA SER A 54 -2.37 -33.30 -5.22
C SER A 54 -1.57 -33.94 -6.37
N PRO A 55 -1.98 -35.12 -6.89
CA PRO A 55 -1.32 -35.78 -8.01
C PRO A 55 -1.60 -35.13 -9.39
N SER A 56 -2.48 -34.12 -9.49
CA SER A 56 -2.96 -33.59 -10.78
C SER A 56 -2.56 -32.14 -11.08
N THR A 57 -1.50 -31.63 -10.43
CA THR A 57 -0.99 -30.27 -10.70
C THR A 57 0.04 -30.29 -11.83
N SER A 58 0.17 -29.18 -12.56
CA SER A 58 1.13 -29.03 -13.65
C SER A 58 2.01 -27.79 -13.44
N ALA A 59 3.29 -27.89 -13.83
CA ALA A 59 4.16 -26.72 -13.99
C ALA A 59 3.91 -26.16 -15.38
N SER A 60 3.82 -24.85 -15.50
CA SER A 60 3.80 -24.21 -16.81
C SER A 60 4.51 -22.86 -16.75
N ASN A 61 5.10 -22.46 -17.88
CA ASN A 61 5.57 -21.11 -18.07
C ASN A 61 4.41 -20.27 -18.62
N ALA A 62 4.42 -18.97 -18.30
CA ALA A 62 3.54 -18.04 -19.00
C ALA A 62 3.90 -17.99 -20.49
N ASP A 63 2.90 -18.10 -21.36
CA ASP A 63 3.11 -18.12 -22.82
C ASP A 63 3.61 -16.76 -23.36
N HIS A 64 3.32 -15.67 -22.65
CA HIS A 64 3.73 -14.32 -23.00
C HIS A 64 4.35 -13.60 -21.81
N GLN A 65 5.40 -12.82 -22.07
CA GLN A 65 6.03 -11.95 -21.09
C GLN A 65 5.71 -10.48 -21.41
N ASP A 66 5.02 -9.82 -20.49
CA ASP A 66 4.92 -8.37 -20.50
C ASP A 66 6.25 -7.76 -20.02
N PRO A 67 6.83 -6.76 -20.72
CA PRO A 67 8.10 -6.13 -20.33
C PRO A 67 8.09 -5.47 -18.94
N SER A 68 6.93 -5.10 -18.41
CA SER A 68 6.77 -4.53 -17.06
C SER A 68 6.78 -5.58 -15.95
N VAL A 69 6.69 -6.87 -16.30
CA VAL A 69 6.61 -7.99 -15.35
C VAL A 69 7.97 -8.66 -15.19
N GLN A 70 8.40 -8.76 -13.94
CA GLN A 70 9.65 -9.43 -13.57
C GLN A 70 9.56 -10.93 -13.83
N THR A 71 10.68 -11.58 -14.13
CA THR A 71 10.66 -13.03 -14.39
C THR A 71 10.33 -13.85 -13.14
N VAL A 72 10.93 -13.51 -12.00
CA VAL A 72 10.73 -14.23 -10.74
C VAL A 72 9.82 -13.40 -9.83
N PRO A 73 8.73 -13.96 -9.28
CA PRO A 73 8.21 -15.32 -9.46
C PRO A 73 7.21 -15.47 -10.64
N TYR A 74 6.95 -14.42 -11.43
CA TYR A 74 5.77 -14.34 -12.27
C TYR A 74 5.76 -15.20 -13.54
N MET A 75 6.91 -15.57 -14.11
CA MET A 75 6.95 -16.26 -15.42
C MET A 75 6.69 -17.78 -15.33
N THR A 76 6.67 -18.34 -14.13
CA THR A 76 6.34 -19.74 -13.86
C THR A 76 5.09 -19.82 -13.01
N ALA A 77 4.27 -20.85 -13.22
CA ALA A 77 3.09 -21.09 -12.41
C ALA A 77 2.89 -22.59 -12.11
N ARG A 78 2.29 -22.86 -10.95
CA ARG A 78 1.60 -24.12 -10.69
C ARG A 78 0.13 -23.95 -11.10
N THR A 79 -0.38 -24.85 -11.94
CA THR A 79 -1.78 -24.84 -12.41
C THR A 79 -2.49 -26.15 -12.06
N SER A 80 -3.82 -26.11 -11.91
CA SER A 80 -4.64 -27.32 -11.71
C SER A 80 -6.12 -27.07 -12.00
N LYS A 81 -6.77 -28.05 -12.64
CA LYS A 81 -8.25 -28.11 -12.82
C LYS A 81 -8.99 -28.76 -11.64
N SER A 82 -8.24 -29.24 -10.65
CA SER A 82 -8.71 -29.80 -9.39
C SER A 82 -8.14 -29.04 -8.21
N ALA A 83 -8.76 -29.13 -7.03
CA ALA A 83 -8.22 -28.50 -5.85
C ALA A 83 -6.82 -29.05 -5.49
N PHE A 84 -5.95 -28.17 -4.99
CA PHE A 84 -4.62 -28.55 -4.48
C PHE A 84 -4.25 -27.69 -3.27
N THR A 85 -3.40 -28.24 -2.40
CA THR A 85 -3.02 -27.60 -1.14
C THR A 85 -1.52 -27.55 -0.98
N TYR A 86 -0.99 -26.38 -0.62
CA TYR A 86 0.35 -26.24 -0.06
C TYR A 86 0.29 -26.22 1.46
N THR A 87 1.17 -27.00 2.10
CA THR A 87 1.31 -27.00 3.56
C THR A 87 2.68 -26.46 3.97
N PHE A 88 2.69 -25.41 4.79
CA PHE A 88 3.90 -24.77 5.31
C PHE A 88 4.05 -25.00 6.81
N ARG A 89 5.31 -25.20 7.24
CA ARG A 89 5.70 -25.08 8.64
C ARG A 89 6.18 -23.65 8.89
N ALA A 90 5.52 -22.95 9.79
CA ALA A 90 5.82 -21.56 10.13
C ALA A 90 5.75 -21.35 11.64
N ALA A 91 6.47 -20.34 12.13
CA ALA A 91 6.40 -19.95 13.54
C ALA A 91 4.96 -19.57 13.93
N PRO A 92 4.46 -20.02 15.10
CA PRO A 92 3.18 -19.57 15.62
C PRO A 92 3.13 -18.05 15.82
N GLY A 93 1.95 -17.47 15.66
CA GLY A 93 1.74 -16.02 15.73
C GLY A 93 1.34 -15.45 14.37
N ARG A 94 1.45 -14.13 14.20
CA ARG A 94 1.03 -13.48 12.95
C ARG A 94 2.09 -13.62 11.86
N ALA A 95 1.65 -13.84 10.63
CA ALA A 95 2.52 -13.86 9.45
C ALA A 95 1.86 -13.14 8.27
N PHE A 96 2.67 -12.45 7.47
CA PHE A 96 2.28 -12.07 6.12
C PHE A 96 2.28 -13.30 5.23
N VAL A 97 1.21 -13.46 4.45
CA VAL A 97 1.07 -14.44 3.38
C VAL A 97 0.80 -13.66 2.10
N ARG A 98 1.72 -13.72 1.15
CA ARG A 98 1.58 -13.04 -0.15
C ARG A 98 1.40 -14.06 -1.26
N LEU A 99 0.42 -13.82 -2.10
CA LEU A 99 0.11 -14.63 -3.28
C LEU A 99 0.36 -13.78 -4.52
N TYR A 100 1.17 -14.32 -5.43
CA TYR A 100 1.61 -13.65 -6.64
C TYR A 100 0.91 -14.29 -7.85
N PHE A 101 0.26 -13.46 -8.66
CA PHE A 101 -0.50 -13.88 -9.83
C PHE A 101 -0.13 -13.03 -11.06
N TYR A 102 0.28 -13.70 -12.13
CA TYR A 102 0.45 -13.13 -13.45
C TYR A 102 -0.59 -13.75 -14.39
N PRO A 103 -1.68 -13.04 -14.71
CA PRO A 103 -2.70 -13.55 -15.62
C PRO A 103 -2.17 -13.57 -17.06
N SER A 104 -1.63 -14.71 -17.46
CA SER A 104 -1.23 -15.04 -18.83
C SER A 104 -1.97 -16.31 -19.26
N ASP A 105 -1.89 -16.62 -20.55
CA ASP A 105 -2.14 -17.98 -21.01
C ASP A 105 -1.00 -18.89 -20.54
N TYR A 106 -1.36 -20.13 -20.22
CA TYR A 106 -0.47 -21.19 -19.77
C TYR A 106 -0.75 -22.48 -20.55
N ASP A 107 0.21 -23.39 -20.52
CA ASP A 107 0.15 -24.69 -21.22
C ASP A 107 -0.12 -24.50 -22.73
N HIS A 108 0.65 -23.62 -23.37
CA HIS A 108 0.58 -23.36 -24.81
C HIS A 108 -0.82 -22.96 -25.28
N GLY A 109 -1.49 -22.09 -24.51
CA GLY A 109 -2.84 -21.59 -24.78
C GLY A 109 -3.98 -22.52 -24.35
N ASN A 110 -3.70 -23.68 -23.76
CA ASN A 110 -4.75 -24.59 -23.27
C ASN A 110 -5.45 -24.08 -22.00
N LEU A 111 -4.79 -23.23 -21.23
CA LEU A 111 -5.31 -22.61 -20.02
C LEU A 111 -5.32 -21.09 -20.20
N THR A 112 -6.45 -20.55 -20.62
CA THR A 112 -6.58 -19.11 -20.91
C THR A 112 -6.73 -18.29 -19.64
N ALA A 113 -6.15 -17.09 -19.59
CA ALA A 113 -6.22 -16.23 -18.41
C ALA A 113 -7.66 -15.95 -17.92
N SER A 114 -8.63 -15.90 -18.83
CA SER A 114 -10.06 -15.68 -18.52
C SER A 114 -10.73 -16.89 -17.85
N ASP A 115 -10.22 -18.10 -18.08
CA ASP A 115 -10.76 -19.34 -17.49
C ASP A 115 -10.23 -19.61 -16.08
N ALA A 116 -9.26 -18.82 -15.62
CA ALA A 116 -8.73 -18.86 -14.27
C ALA A 116 -9.73 -18.24 -13.27
N LEU A 117 -10.67 -19.06 -12.80
CA LEU A 117 -11.68 -18.69 -11.82
C LEU A 117 -11.64 -19.69 -10.65
N PHE A 118 -11.22 -19.21 -9.49
CA PHE A 118 -10.95 -20.06 -8.33
C PHE A 118 -11.05 -19.32 -7.00
N SER A 119 -11.12 -20.09 -5.92
CA SER A 119 -11.11 -19.60 -4.54
C SER A 119 -9.83 -20.06 -3.84
N VAL A 120 -9.37 -19.29 -2.85
CA VAL A 120 -8.21 -19.62 -2.01
C VAL A 120 -8.60 -19.56 -0.55
N THR A 121 -8.37 -20.64 0.18
CA THR A 121 -8.57 -20.71 1.63
C THR A 121 -7.25 -20.91 2.35
N ALA A 122 -7.14 -20.30 3.52
CA ALA A 122 -6.01 -20.44 4.42
C ALA A 122 -6.51 -20.81 5.82
N ASN A 123 -6.34 -22.08 6.20
CA ASN A 123 -6.90 -22.60 7.45
C ASN A 123 -8.43 -22.26 7.55
N PRO A 124 -8.97 -21.52 8.56
CA PRO A 124 -10.42 -21.23 8.58
C PRO A 124 -10.81 -20.03 7.69
N TYR A 125 -9.86 -19.33 7.08
CA TYR A 125 -10.13 -18.08 6.37
C TYR A 125 -10.35 -18.30 4.88
N THR A 126 -11.35 -17.62 4.32
CA THR A 126 -11.50 -17.49 2.86
C THR A 126 -10.79 -16.22 2.43
N LEU A 127 -9.68 -16.36 1.71
CA LEU A 127 -8.86 -15.23 1.27
C LEU A 127 -9.38 -14.62 -0.03
N LEU A 128 -9.75 -15.50 -0.97
CA LEU A 128 -10.24 -15.17 -2.29
C LEU A 128 -11.41 -16.10 -2.61
N ASP A 129 -12.44 -15.59 -3.27
CA ASP A 129 -13.58 -16.38 -3.71
C ASP A 129 -13.98 -15.99 -5.13
N SER A 130 -14.14 -16.98 -6.00
CA SER A 130 -14.44 -16.77 -7.42
C SER A 130 -13.53 -15.72 -8.07
N PHE A 131 -12.25 -15.69 -7.67
CA PHE A 131 -11.26 -14.70 -8.07
C PHE A 131 -10.82 -14.93 -9.51
N ASN A 132 -10.74 -13.84 -10.26
CA ASN A 132 -10.18 -13.79 -11.59
C ASN A 132 -9.06 -12.75 -11.65
N ALA A 133 -7.81 -13.25 -11.75
CA ALA A 133 -6.62 -12.39 -11.79
C ALA A 133 -6.60 -11.49 -13.03
N SER A 134 -7.10 -11.95 -14.19
CA SER A 134 -7.10 -11.19 -15.44
C SER A 134 -8.02 -9.97 -15.35
N VAL A 135 -9.25 -10.16 -14.86
CA VAL A 135 -10.21 -9.06 -14.64
C VAL A 135 -9.66 -8.06 -13.62
N THR A 136 -9.04 -8.56 -12.56
CA THR A 136 -8.43 -7.72 -11.52
C THR A 136 -7.28 -6.89 -12.06
N ALA A 137 -6.35 -7.51 -12.78
CA ALA A 137 -5.21 -6.84 -13.41
C ALA A 137 -5.66 -5.76 -14.39
N GLN A 138 -6.68 -6.07 -15.21
CA GLN A 138 -7.26 -5.12 -16.15
C GLN A 138 -7.90 -3.91 -15.45
N ALA A 139 -8.69 -4.13 -14.39
CA ALA A 139 -9.35 -3.05 -13.66
C ALA A 139 -8.34 -2.14 -12.92
N SER A 140 -7.23 -2.70 -12.45
CA SER A 140 -6.15 -1.97 -11.78
C SER A 140 -5.07 -1.45 -12.73
N ALA A 141 -5.23 -1.60 -14.06
CA ALA A 141 -4.26 -1.19 -15.07
C ALA A 141 -2.82 -1.68 -14.80
N THR A 142 -2.69 -2.92 -14.31
CA THR A 142 -1.41 -3.59 -14.01
C THR A 142 -1.34 -4.90 -14.79
N ALA A 143 -0.12 -5.38 -15.06
CA ALA A 143 0.09 -6.66 -15.72
C ALA A 143 0.09 -7.85 -14.74
N HIS A 144 0.29 -7.63 -13.44
CA HIS A 144 0.32 -8.67 -12.41
C HIS A 144 -0.37 -8.20 -11.12
N ILE A 145 -0.75 -9.16 -10.28
CA ILE A 145 -1.43 -8.94 -9.01
C ILE A 145 -0.65 -9.59 -7.87
N THR A 146 -0.49 -8.85 -6.79
CA THR A 146 -0.03 -9.37 -5.50
C THR A 146 -1.14 -9.16 -4.48
N ARG A 147 -1.52 -10.23 -3.77
CA ARG A 147 -2.45 -10.18 -2.65
C ARG A 147 -1.69 -10.46 -1.36
N GLU A 148 -1.71 -9.53 -0.41
CA GLU A 148 -1.03 -9.66 0.88
C GLU A 148 -2.06 -9.80 1.99
N PHE A 149 -1.91 -10.84 2.81
CA PHE A 149 -2.75 -11.10 3.96
C PHE A 149 -1.92 -11.18 5.24
N ALA A 150 -2.42 -10.70 6.36
CA ALA A 150 -1.82 -10.95 7.67
C ALA A 150 -2.68 -11.97 8.44
N LEU A 151 -2.18 -13.18 8.59
CA LEU A 151 -2.93 -14.33 9.12
C LEU A 151 -2.34 -14.82 10.45
N SER A 152 -3.22 -15.35 11.31
CA SER A 152 -2.80 -16.03 12.54
C SER A 152 -2.38 -17.47 12.23
N ILE A 153 -1.13 -17.79 12.53
CA ILE A 153 -0.57 -19.13 12.45
C ILE A 153 -0.81 -19.84 13.79
N PRO A 154 -1.51 -20.99 13.81
CA PRO A 154 -1.85 -21.68 15.05
C PRO A 154 -0.60 -22.20 15.77
N SER A 155 -0.73 -22.52 17.06
CA SER A 155 0.38 -23.04 17.88
C SER A 155 1.05 -24.31 17.33
N ALA A 156 0.32 -25.09 16.52
CA ALA A 156 0.88 -26.25 15.82
C ALA A 156 1.86 -25.89 14.68
N GLY A 157 1.93 -24.61 14.30
CA GLY A 157 2.84 -24.08 13.29
C GLY A 157 2.55 -24.56 11.87
N VAL A 158 1.28 -24.79 11.53
CA VAL A 158 0.86 -25.30 10.21
C VAL A 158 -0.05 -24.28 9.52
N LEU A 159 0.35 -23.87 8.32
CA LEU A 159 -0.45 -23.09 7.38
C LEU A 159 -0.80 -23.96 6.18
N SER A 160 -2.10 -24.14 5.92
CA SER A 160 -2.59 -24.86 4.74
C SER A 160 -3.27 -23.88 3.79
N LEU A 161 -2.72 -23.72 2.59
CA LEU A 161 -3.27 -22.89 1.52
C LEU A 161 -3.89 -23.78 0.45
N THR A 162 -5.21 -23.73 0.31
CA THR A 162 -5.94 -24.56 -0.66
C THR A 162 -6.50 -23.72 -1.78
N PHE A 163 -6.13 -24.07 -3.01
CA PHE A 163 -6.58 -23.43 -4.24
C PHE A 163 -7.64 -24.32 -4.88
N SER A 164 -8.84 -23.79 -5.08
CA SER A 164 -10.01 -24.56 -5.53
C SER A 164 -10.66 -23.91 -6.75
N PRO A 165 -10.58 -24.52 -7.94
CA PRO A 165 -11.29 -24.02 -9.13
C PRO A 165 -12.80 -23.92 -8.87
N SER A 166 -13.42 -22.79 -9.22
CA SER A 166 -14.85 -22.55 -8.96
C SER A 166 -15.77 -23.47 -9.77
N ARG A 167 -15.31 -23.93 -10.94
CA ARG A 167 -16.01 -24.89 -11.80
C ARG A 167 -15.07 -26.07 -12.09
N PRO A 168 -15.00 -27.09 -11.22
CA PRO A 168 -14.06 -28.20 -11.37
C PRO A 168 -14.08 -28.79 -12.79
N GLY A 169 -12.90 -28.91 -13.41
CA GLY A 169 -12.73 -29.39 -14.80
C GLY A 169 -12.99 -28.36 -15.91
N ALA A 170 -13.74 -27.29 -15.64
CA ALA A 170 -14.08 -26.24 -16.60
C ALA A 170 -13.36 -24.90 -16.33
N SER A 171 -13.01 -24.60 -15.07
CA SER A 171 -12.04 -23.56 -14.69
C SER A 171 -10.79 -24.20 -14.10
N TYR A 172 -9.76 -23.40 -13.91
CA TYR A 172 -8.54 -23.82 -13.23
C TYR A 172 -8.11 -22.79 -12.18
N ALA A 173 -7.27 -23.23 -11.27
CA ALA A 173 -6.59 -22.39 -10.31
C ALA A 173 -5.09 -22.35 -10.65
N PHE A 174 -4.45 -21.23 -10.37
CA PHE A 174 -3.02 -21.08 -10.54
C PHE A 174 -2.42 -20.17 -9.48
N VAL A 175 -1.11 -20.28 -9.31
CA VAL A 175 -0.31 -19.37 -8.49
C VAL A 175 1.11 -19.34 -9.04
N ASN A 176 1.71 -18.15 -9.11
CA ASN A 176 3.07 -17.95 -9.60
C ASN A 176 4.08 -17.96 -8.46
N GLY A 177 3.72 -17.34 -7.34
CA GLY A 177 4.57 -17.33 -6.16
C GLY A 177 3.77 -17.30 -4.86
N ILE A 178 4.37 -17.86 -3.82
CA ILE A 178 3.85 -17.81 -2.46
C ILE A 178 4.97 -17.34 -1.54
N GLU A 179 4.68 -16.35 -0.72
CA GLU A 179 5.60 -15.88 0.32
C GLU A 179 4.94 -15.95 1.70
N VAL A 180 5.70 -16.42 2.69
CA VAL A 180 5.27 -16.47 4.10
C VAL A 180 6.34 -15.84 4.97
N VAL A 181 6.01 -14.74 5.65
CA VAL A 181 6.92 -13.99 6.52
C VAL A 181 6.31 -13.84 7.90
N SER A 182 6.92 -14.42 8.93
CA SER A 182 6.49 -14.17 10.32
C SER A 182 6.68 -12.70 10.67
N MET A 183 5.76 -12.11 11.43
CA MET A 183 5.83 -10.69 11.80
C MET A 183 5.56 -10.48 13.30
N PRO A 184 6.08 -9.40 13.90
CA PRO A 184 5.59 -8.92 15.19
C PRO A 184 4.10 -8.64 15.14
N GLU A 185 3.43 -8.61 16.29
CA GLU A 185 2.04 -8.16 16.35
C GLU A 185 1.98 -6.65 16.09
N LEU A 186 1.56 -6.28 14.88
CA LEU A 186 1.41 -4.88 14.44
C LEU A 186 0.02 -4.32 14.74
N PHE A 187 -0.95 -5.18 15.08
CA PHE A 187 -2.35 -4.80 15.25
C PHE A 187 -2.78 -5.08 16.69
N GLY A 188 -3.41 -4.09 17.36
CA GLY A 188 -4.06 -4.33 18.64
C GLY A 188 -3.19 -4.24 19.90
N SER A 189 -2.08 -3.48 19.89
CA SER A 189 -1.44 -3.13 21.17
C SER A 189 -2.36 -2.19 21.97
N VAL A 190 -3.01 -2.73 23.00
CA VAL A 190 -3.86 -2.00 23.98
C VAL A 190 -3.14 -0.86 24.68
N GLN A 191 -1.82 -0.79 24.53
CA GLN A 191 -0.97 0.11 25.29
C GLN A 191 -0.78 1.47 24.62
N PHE A 192 -0.85 1.54 23.28
CA PHE A 192 -0.68 2.79 22.52
C PHE A 192 -1.53 2.73 21.23
N ASN A 193 -2.48 3.65 21.10
CA ASN A 193 -3.30 3.87 19.88
C ASN A 193 -4.25 2.73 19.50
N SER A 194 -5.12 2.35 20.44
CA SER A 194 -6.22 1.44 20.10
C SER A 194 -7.13 2.06 19.04
N PRO A 195 -7.48 1.31 17.98
CA PRO A 195 -8.27 1.86 16.90
C PRO A 195 -9.64 2.34 17.38
N VAL A 196 -10.11 3.46 16.85
CA VAL A 196 -11.44 4.01 17.16
C VAL A 196 -12.40 3.67 16.04
N LEU A 197 -13.56 3.10 16.37
CA LEU A 197 -14.65 2.87 15.42
C LEU A 197 -15.39 4.19 15.15
N LEU A 198 -15.32 4.68 13.91
CA LEU A 198 -15.82 5.99 13.53
C LEU A 198 -17.34 6.05 13.34
N ASN A 199 -17.90 5.05 12.67
CA ASN A 199 -19.31 4.99 12.30
C ASN A 199 -20.24 4.47 13.41
N SER A 200 -19.83 4.63 14.67
CA SER A 200 -20.63 4.35 15.84
C SER A 200 -21.23 5.66 16.38
N ALA A 201 -22.46 5.59 16.93
CA ALA A 201 -23.11 6.75 17.56
C ALA A 201 -22.27 7.39 18.67
N THR A 202 -21.35 6.62 19.26
CA THR A 202 -20.33 7.09 20.19
C THR A 202 -18.98 6.48 19.80
N PRO A 203 -17.86 7.23 19.79
CA PRO A 203 -16.54 6.66 19.54
C PRO A 203 -16.25 5.52 20.52
N THR A 204 -16.15 4.30 20.00
CA THR A 204 -15.84 3.11 20.79
C THR A 204 -14.51 2.55 20.34
N GLN A 205 -13.71 2.12 21.31
CA GLN A 205 -12.49 1.38 21.04
C GLN A 205 -12.83 0.08 20.30
N TYR A 206 -12.17 -0.15 19.18
CA TYR A 206 -12.30 -1.39 18.42
C TYR A 206 -11.21 -2.36 18.88
N ILE A 207 -11.63 -3.56 19.30
CA ILE A 207 -10.71 -4.60 19.74
C ILE A 207 -10.35 -5.45 18.53
N VAL A 208 -9.06 -5.49 18.21
CA VAL A 208 -8.51 -6.41 17.23
C VAL A 208 -8.10 -7.70 17.95
N ASP A 209 -8.75 -8.81 17.60
CA ASP A 209 -8.40 -10.10 18.15
C ASP A 209 -7.14 -10.66 17.49
N ALA A 210 -6.38 -11.48 18.22
CA ALA A 210 -5.20 -12.17 17.69
C ALA A 210 -5.53 -13.06 16.47
N ASN A 211 -6.79 -13.50 16.34
CA ASN A 211 -7.28 -14.32 15.24
C ASN A 211 -7.99 -13.50 14.14
N THR A 212 -8.05 -12.17 14.23
CA THR A 212 -8.50 -11.35 13.11
C THR A 212 -7.47 -11.47 11.98
N ALA A 213 -7.94 -11.83 10.80
CA ALA A 213 -7.18 -11.86 9.57
C ALA A 213 -7.37 -10.55 8.81
N PHE A 214 -6.31 -10.12 8.12
CA PHE A 214 -6.28 -8.87 7.37
C PHE A 214 -5.92 -9.12 5.92
N GLU A 215 -6.47 -8.32 5.01
CA GLU A 215 -5.93 -8.12 3.67
C GLU A 215 -5.39 -6.69 3.57
N THR A 216 -4.17 -6.50 3.08
CA THR A 216 -3.64 -5.17 2.78
C THR A 216 -4.20 -4.69 1.45
N VAL A 217 -4.99 -3.61 1.50
CA VAL A 217 -5.61 -2.98 0.33
C VAL A 217 -4.71 -1.89 -0.26
N ALA A 218 -4.12 -1.07 0.60
CA ALA A 218 -3.18 -0.02 0.20
C ALA A 218 -2.07 0.13 1.23
N ARG A 219 -0.87 0.47 0.75
CA ARG A 219 0.30 0.84 1.57
C ARG A 219 1.10 1.90 0.84
N LEU A 220 0.96 3.15 1.28
CA LEU A 220 1.41 4.35 0.57
C LEU A 220 2.56 5.02 1.32
N ASN A 221 3.63 5.35 0.58
CA ASN A 221 4.66 6.28 1.01
C ASN A 221 4.26 7.70 0.56
N VAL A 222 3.66 8.48 1.47
CA VAL A 222 3.00 9.74 1.09
C VAL A 222 4.03 10.84 0.85
N GLY A 223 4.00 11.41 -0.36
CA GLY A 223 4.95 12.41 -0.82
C GLY A 223 6.36 11.85 -1.11
N GLY A 224 6.55 10.54 -1.01
CA GLY A 224 7.79 9.83 -1.32
C GLY A 224 7.68 8.96 -2.56
N SER A 225 8.80 8.38 -2.98
CA SER A 225 8.84 7.37 -4.04
C SER A 225 8.44 5.99 -3.53
N SER A 226 8.00 5.10 -4.42
CA SER A 226 7.78 3.70 -4.08
C SER A 226 9.05 3.04 -3.51
N LEU A 227 8.87 2.15 -2.53
CA LEU A 227 9.91 1.37 -1.88
C LEU A 227 9.70 -0.11 -2.22
N SER A 228 10.75 -0.77 -2.70
CA SER A 228 10.70 -2.20 -2.97
C SER A 228 10.71 -3.02 -1.67
N PRO A 229 10.27 -4.29 -1.70
CA PRO A 229 10.36 -5.19 -0.55
C PRO A 229 11.73 -5.22 0.12
N GLY A 230 12.82 -5.18 -0.64
CA GLY A 230 14.19 -5.17 -0.11
C GLY A 230 14.55 -3.91 0.68
N ALA A 231 13.82 -2.81 0.52
CA ALA A 231 14.02 -1.54 1.23
C ALA A 231 13.13 -1.37 2.47
N ASP A 232 12.26 -2.34 2.77
CA ASP A 232 11.36 -2.27 3.92
C ASP A 232 12.06 -2.55 5.26
N SER A 233 11.48 -2.05 6.36
CA SER A 233 12.00 -2.26 7.70
C SER A 233 11.54 -3.58 8.32
N GLY A 234 12.28 -4.04 9.33
CA GLY A 234 11.94 -5.23 10.11
C GLY A 234 12.07 -6.56 9.38
N GLY A 235 12.58 -6.56 8.14
CA GLY A 235 12.60 -7.76 7.29
C GLY A 235 11.18 -8.24 6.93
N LEU A 236 10.20 -7.32 6.88
CA LEU A 236 8.81 -7.65 6.59
C LEU A 236 8.51 -7.70 5.09
N TYR A 237 9.42 -7.18 4.25
CA TYR A 237 9.34 -7.22 2.79
C TYR A 237 8.04 -6.63 2.21
N ARG A 238 7.49 -5.60 2.86
CA ARG A 238 6.31 -4.88 2.37
C ARG A 238 6.71 -3.93 1.25
N SER A 239 5.88 -3.83 0.22
CA SER A 239 6.01 -2.78 -0.79
C SER A 239 5.24 -1.53 -0.34
N TRP A 240 5.88 -0.36 -0.41
CA TRP A 240 5.22 0.93 -0.22
C TRP A 240 5.14 1.63 -1.57
N VAL A 241 3.98 2.12 -1.98
CA VAL A 241 3.80 2.77 -3.30
C VAL A 241 3.61 4.27 -3.16
N ASP A 242 3.96 5.04 -4.20
CA ASP A 242 3.64 6.47 -4.30
C ASP A 242 2.14 6.72 -4.09
N ASP A 243 1.81 7.78 -3.34
CA ASP A 243 0.44 8.16 -3.02
C ASP A 243 -0.28 8.91 -4.15
N SER A 244 0.48 9.49 -5.09
CA SER A 244 -0.03 10.37 -6.14
C SER A 244 -1.21 9.80 -6.95
N PRO A 245 -1.25 8.50 -7.32
CA PRO A 245 -2.38 7.90 -8.02
C PRO A 245 -3.70 7.88 -7.22
N TYR A 246 -3.62 8.01 -5.90
CA TYR A 246 -4.77 7.97 -4.99
C TYR A 246 -5.33 9.36 -4.67
N ILE A 247 -4.66 10.45 -5.09
CA ILE A 247 -5.10 11.81 -4.76
C ILE A 247 -6.32 12.20 -5.59
N PHE A 248 -7.33 12.76 -4.92
CA PHE A 248 -8.52 13.26 -5.58
C PHE A 248 -8.36 14.71 -6.06
N GLY A 249 -8.77 14.95 -7.30
CA GLY A 249 -8.89 16.29 -7.87
C GLY A 249 -7.55 16.94 -8.21
N ALA A 250 -7.58 18.26 -8.45
CA ALA A 250 -6.39 19.02 -8.88
C ALA A 250 -5.54 19.54 -7.71
N ALA A 251 -6.06 19.47 -6.48
CA ALA A 251 -5.43 20.06 -5.30
C ALA A 251 -4.45 19.06 -4.64
N VAL A 252 -3.36 18.77 -5.36
CA VAL A 252 -2.39 17.71 -5.02
C VAL A 252 -1.43 18.04 -3.87
N GLY A 253 -1.54 19.24 -3.30
CA GLY A 253 -0.64 19.70 -2.24
C GLY A 253 0.82 19.82 -2.70
N VAL A 254 1.75 19.67 -1.75
CA VAL A 254 3.20 19.75 -1.97
C VAL A 254 3.89 18.60 -1.26
N SER A 255 4.69 17.83 -2.00
CA SER A 255 5.57 16.82 -1.42
C SER A 255 6.94 17.39 -1.07
N TYR A 256 7.54 16.91 0.01
CA TYR A 256 8.89 17.31 0.41
C TYR A 256 9.58 16.24 1.27
N PRO A 257 10.92 16.16 1.21
CA PRO A 257 11.70 15.35 2.13
C PRO A 257 11.92 16.11 3.45
N LYS A 258 12.42 15.39 4.47
CA LYS A 258 12.88 15.98 5.73
C LYS A 258 13.98 17.02 5.51
N ASP A 259 14.02 18.02 6.39
CA ASP A 259 15.06 19.06 6.35
C ASP A 259 16.48 18.43 6.43
N PRO A 260 17.49 19.07 5.80
CA PRO A 260 18.88 18.66 5.95
C PRO A 260 19.28 18.54 7.42
N ASN A 261 20.04 17.49 7.75
CA ASN A 261 20.48 17.15 9.12
C ASN A 261 19.37 16.72 10.10
N MET A 262 18.11 16.62 9.67
CA MET A 262 17.09 15.96 10.49
C MET A 262 17.28 14.45 10.46
N THR A 263 17.17 13.81 11.62
CA THR A 263 17.24 12.35 11.77
C THR A 263 15.91 11.83 12.28
N ILE A 264 15.39 10.78 11.65
CA ILE A 264 14.22 10.06 12.13
C ILE A 264 14.62 9.21 13.34
N ARG A 265 13.98 9.46 14.48
CA ARG A 265 14.27 8.82 15.78
C ARG A 265 13.03 8.10 16.29
N TYR A 266 13.03 6.78 16.15
CA TYR A 266 11.93 5.94 16.61
C TYR A 266 11.85 5.92 18.14
N PRO A 267 10.68 6.28 18.72
CA PRO A 267 10.45 6.10 20.15
C PRO A 267 10.19 4.61 20.45
N THR A 268 10.27 4.22 21.74
CA THR A 268 9.95 2.84 22.14
C THR A 268 8.50 2.45 21.88
N THR A 269 7.60 3.43 21.79
CA THR A 269 6.17 3.25 21.50
C THR A 269 5.89 3.02 20.01
N VAL A 270 6.81 3.37 19.11
CA VAL A 270 6.70 3.14 17.66
C VAL A 270 7.99 2.45 17.20
N PRO A 271 8.03 1.12 17.24
CA PRO A 271 9.20 0.37 16.81
C PRO A 271 9.56 0.62 15.34
N GLY A 272 10.85 0.51 15.00
CA GLY A 272 11.36 0.77 13.64
C GLY A 272 10.75 -0.12 12.54
N TYR A 273 10.24 -1.29 12.90
CA TYR A 273 9.57 -2.19 11.96
C TYR A 273 8.14 -1.75 11.59
N VAL A 274 7.54 -0.77 12.29
CA VAL A 274 6.19 -0.27 11.97
C VAL A 274 6.15 0.29 10.55
N ALA A 275 7.12 1.13 10.18
CA ALA A 275 7.35 1.59 8.81
C ALA A 275 8.81 2.05 8.68
N PRO A 276 9.44 1.95 7.49
CA PRO A 276 10.83 2.33 7.29
C PRO A 276 11.05 3.84 7.41
N PRO A 277 12.29 4.28 7.72
CA PRO A 277 12.59 5.71 7.92
C PRO A 277 12.37 6.54 6.64
N GLU A 278 12.41 5.91 5.48
CA GLU A 278 12.07 6.48 4.18
C GLU A 278 10.62 6.98 4.14
N VAL A 279 9.67 6.26 4.77
CA VAL A 279 8.26 6.68 4.85
C VAL A 279 8.12 7.91 5.75
N TYR A 280 8.71 7.88 6.94
CA TYR A 280 8.67 9.03 7.85
C TYR A 280 9.56 10.19 7.39
N GLY A 281 10.46 9.95 6.42
CA GLY A 281 11.40 10.93 5.88
C GLY A 281 10.85 11.76 4.73
N THR A 282 9.66 11.42 4.21
CA THR A 282 8.91 12.18 3.21
C THR A 282 7.52 12.50 3.71
N ALA A 283 6.91 13.52 3.14
CA ALA A 283 5.53 13.87 3.44
C ALA A 283 4.87 14.60 2.28
N ARG A 284 3.54 14.65 2.33
CA ARG A 284 2.73 15.60 1.57
C ARG A 284 2.01 16.55 2.53
N SER A 285 2.09 17.83 2.25
CA SER A 285 1.30 18.88 2.91
C SER A 285 0.42 19.64 1.91
N MET A 286 -0.34 20.61 2.40
CA MET A 286 -1.20 21.44 1.56
C MET A 286 -0.41 22.55 0.85
N GLY A 287 0.69 22.99 1.47
CA GLY A 287 1.64 23.95 0.91
C GLY A 287 1.72 25.25 1.71
N PRO A 288 2.47 26.25 1.23
CA PRO A 288 2.84 27.41 2.03
C PRO A 288 1.74 28.49 2.15
N ASN A 289 0.67 28.42 1.36
CA ASN A 289 -0.33 29.49 1.28
C ASN A 289 -1.58 29.17 2.11
N ALA A 290 -1.63 29.71 3.33
CA ALA A 290 -2.76 29.54 4.24
C ALA A 290 -4.12 29.90 3.62
N ALA A 291 -4.18 30.96 2.80
CA ALA A 291 -5.43 31.36 2.17
C ALA A 291 -5.91 30.33 1.14
N ILE A 292 -5.02 29.55 0.53
CA ILE A 292 -5.40 28.44 -0.35
C ILE A 292 -5.79 27.23 0.49
N ASN A 293 -4.96 26.86 1.47
CA ASN A 293 -5.14 25.66 2.29
C ASN A 293 -6.49 25.63 3.02
N LEU A 294 -7.00 26.79 3.43
CA LEU A 294 -8.30 26.91 4.08
C LEU A 294 -9.51 26.70 3.15
N ASN A 295 -9.31 26.59 1.83
CA ASN A 295 -10.38 26.47 0.84
C ASN A 295 -10.47 25.10 0.18
N TYR A 296 -9.69 24.11 0.64
CA TYR A 296 -9.80 22.74 0.13
C TYR A 296 -9.39 21.71 1.20
N ASN A 297 -9.66 20.44 0.92
CA ASN A 297 -9.13 19.33 1.71
C ASN A 297 -8.09 18.59 0.87
N LEU A 298 -6.96 18.24 1.48
CA LEU A 298 -6.02 17.32 0.85
C LEU A 298 -6.60 15.90 0.99
N THR A 299 -6.94 15.27 -0.13
CA THR A 299 -7.82 14.09 -0.13
C THR A 299 -7.22 12.94 -0.95
N TRP A 300 -7.29 11.74 -0.39
CA TRP A 300 -7.00 10.46 -1.04
C TRP A 300 -8.28 9.63 -1.15
N ILE A 301 -8.42 8.89 -2.24
CA ILE A 301 -9.47 7.90 -2.48
C ILE A 301 -8.83 6.53 -2.63
N VAL A 302 -9.23 5.59 -1.77
CA VAL A 302 -8.78 4.20 -1.81
C VAL A 302 -9.95 3.31 -2.23
N PRO A 303 -9.88 2.59 -3.36
CA PRO A 303 -10.88 1.59 -3.72
C PRO A 303 -10.94 0.48 -2.67
N VAL A 304 -12.14 0.15 -2.19
CA VAL A 304 -12.38 -0.85 -1.14
C VAL A 304 -13.64 -1.67 -1.47
N ASP A 305 -13.77 -2.85 -0.89
CA ASP A 305 -14.98 -3.65 -1.03
C ASP A 305 -16.03 -3.28 0.03
N ALA A 306 -17.29 -3.16 -0.39
CA ALA A 306 -18.41 -3.02 0.53
C ALA A 306 -18.57 -4.24 1.45
N GLY A 307 -19.11 -4.03 2.65
CA GLY A 307 -19.50 -5.09 3.57
C GLY A 307 -18.42 -5.48 4.58
N PHE A 308 -17.27 -4.80 4.57
CA PHE A 308 -16.16 -5.07 5.47
C PHE A 308 -15.84 -3.88 6.39
N TYR A 309 -15.13 -4.19 7.47
CA TYR A 309 -14.44 -3.20 8.29
C TYR A 309 -13.03 -3.00 7.76
N TYR A 310 -12.53 -1.77 7.88
CA TYR A 310 -11.19 -1.40 7.46
C TYR A 310 -10.45 -0.69 8.58
N ILE A 311 -9.20 -1.07 8.82
CA ILE A 311 -8.25 -0.23 9.56
C ILE A 311 -7.59 0.72 8.58
N VAL A 312 -7.65 2.01 8.89
CA VAL A 312 -6.88 3.07 8.23
C VAL A 312 -5.81 3.53 9.21
N ARG A 313 -4.56 3.15 8.93
CA ARG A 313 -3.39 3.59 9.69
C ARG A 313 -2.75 4.77 9.00
N LEU A 314 -2.68 5.90 9.69
CA LEU A 314 -2.04 7.12 9.19
C LEU A 314 -0.72 7.34 9.91
N HIS A 315 0.36 7.46 9.14
CA HIS A 315 1.71 7.67 9.66
C HIS A 315 2.10 9.15 9.59
N PHE A 316 2.66 9.65 10.69
CA PHE A 316 3.04 11.04 10.87
C PHE A 316 4.47 11.17 11.40
N CYS A 317 5.18 12.16 10.90
CA CYS A 317 6.43 12.65 11.46
C CYS A 317 6.58 14.11 11.05
N GLU A 318 6.76 15.01 12.04
CA GLU A 318 7.05 16.40 11.73
C GLU A 318 8.50 16.52 11.24
N ILE A 319 8.68 16.79 9.95
CA ILE A 319 9.99 16.72 9.27
C ILE A 319 10.62 18.07 8.92
N GLN A 320 10.04 19.17 9.40
CA GLN A 320 10.56 20.53 9.20
C GLN A 320 10.91 21.21 10.52
N PHE A 321 12.12 21.78 10.63
CA PHE A 321 12.55 22.50 11.83
C PHE A 321 11.71 23.76 12.06
N THR A 322 11.18 24.38 11.01
CA THR A 322 10.31 25.56 11.10
C THR A 322 8.99 25.25 11.82
N VAL A 323 8.53 24.00 11.81
CA VAL A 323 7.27 23.52 12.40
C VAL A 323 7.50 22.72 13.71
N SER A 324 8.73 22.70 14.24
CA SER A 324 9.13 21.90 15.42
C SER A 324 8.54 22.26 16.79
N GLY A 325 7.50 23.11 16.87
CA GLY A 325 6.91 23.56 18.13
C GLY A 325 5.40 23.31 18.19
N LEU A 326 4.86 23.22 19.41
CA LEU A 326 3.42 23.05 19.64
C LEU A 326 2.59 24.16 18.99
N ASN A 327 1.40 23.80 18.54
CA ASN A 327 0.40 24.62 17.87
C ASN A 327 0.95 25.37 16.64
N LYS A 328 1.99 24.85 16.00
CA LYS A 328 2.50 25.41 14.74
C LYS A 328 1.70 24.92 13.54
N ARG A 329 1.40 23.63 13.46
CA ARG A 329 0.55 23.05 12.43
C ARG A 329 -0.47 22.15 13.10
N VAL A 330 -1.74 22.51 12.97
CA VAL A 330 -2.86 21.79 13.57
C VAL A 330 -3.92 21.57 12.52
N PHE A 331 -4.39 20.34 12.38
CA PHE A 331 -5.35 19.95 11.35
C PHE A 331 -6.36 18.94 11.87
N ASP A 332 -7.45 18.77 11.13
CA ASP A 332 -8.47 17.78 11.36
C ASP A 332 -8.34 16.67 10.31
N ILE A 333 -8.72 15.46 10.70
CA ILE A 333 -8.71 14.26 9.87
C ILE A 333 -10.15 13.83 9.65
N PHE A 334 -10.51 13.58 8.40
CA PHE A 334 -11.79 13.04 7.99
C PHE A 334 -11.59 11.71 7.28
N ILE A 335 -12.39 10.71 7.65
CA ILE A 335 -12.42 9.41 6.99
C ILE A 335 -13.87 9.12 6.64
N ASP A 336 -14.12 8.85 5.36
CA ASP A 336 -15.45 8.64 4.80
C ASP A 336 -16.45 9.75 5.19
N ASN A 337 -16.03 11.00 5.00
CA ASN A 337 -16.77 12.22 5.35
C ASN A 337 -17.16 12.37 6.83
N GLN A 338 -16.60 11.54 7.71
CA GLN A 338 -16.78 11.64 9.16
C GLN A 338 -15.53 12.20 9.80
N THR A 339 -15.69 13.02 10.83
CA THR A 339 -14.58 13.53 11.63
C THR A 339 -13.92 12.37 12.38
N ALA A 340 -12.70 12.00 11.97
CA ALA A 340 -11.93 10.93 12.58
C ALA A 340 -11.11 11.43 13.78
N ALA A 341 -10.47 12.60 13.61
CA ALA A 341 -9.75 13.28 14.68
C ALA A 341 -9.80 14.80 14.46
N GLN A 342 -9.81 15.56 15.55
CA GLN A 342 -9.74 17.01 15.50
C GLN A 342 -8.50 17.50 16.22
N THR A 343 -8.04 18.70 15.87
CA THR A 343 -6.95 19.40 16.54
C THR A 343 -5.66 18.59 16.60
N VAL A 344 -5.36 17.81 15.56
CA VAL A 344 -4.17 16.97 15.47
C VAL A 344 -2.93 17.84 15.34
N ASP A 345 -2.03 17.74 16.31
CA ASP A 345 -0.70 18.34 16.30
C ASP A 345 0.35 17.22 16.42
N VAL A 346 1.13 17.01 15.36
CA VAL A 346 2.13 15.93 15.31
C VAL A 346 3.22 16.14 16.36
N ILE A 347 3.59 17.39 16.69
CA ILE A 347 4.60 17.67 17.72
C ILE A 347 4.07 17.30 19.10
N ASP A 348 2.80 17.58 19.38
CA ASP A 348 2.16 17.20 20.65
C ASP A 348 2.07 15.68 20.80
N LEU A 349 1.66 14.97 19.73
CA LEU A 349 1.53 13.51 19.72
C LEU A 349 2.87 12.77 19.85
N SER A 350 3.87 13.20 19.08
CA SER A 350 5.17 12.51 18.98
C SER A 350 6.19 12.97 20.02
N GLY A 351 5.98 14.14 20.62
CA GLY A 351 6.93 14.78 21.53
C GLY A 351 8.08 15.52 20.85
N GLY A 352 8.10 15.63 19.51
CA GLY A 352 9.06 16.48 18.81
C GLY A 352 9.29 16.17 17.33
N ALA A 353 10.01 17.07 16.64
CA ALA A 353 10.34 16.91 15.23
C ALA A 353 11.29 15.72 14.99
N GLY A 354 11.07 15.02 13.87
CA GLY A 354 11.79 13.80 13.50
C GLY A 354 11.44 12.58 14.35
N ILE A 355 10.36 12.62 15.13
CA ILE A 355 9.87 11.48 15.93
C ILE A 355 8.61 10.91 15.25
N PRO A 356 8.63 9.64 14.80
CA PRO A 356 7.47 8.98 14.21
C PRO A 356 6.29 8.80 15.17
N TYR A 357 5.09 8.85 14.60
CA TYR A 357 3.83 8.52 15.23
C TYR A 357 2.88 7.89 14.20
N TYR A 358 1.91 7.09 14.64
CA TYR A 358 0.83 6.63 13.76
C TYR A 358 -0.50 6.59 14.52
N ILE A 359 -1.62 6.72 13.81
CA ILE A 359 -2.97 6.61 14.38
C ILE A 359 -3.75 5.59 13.57
N ASP A 360 -4.46 4.70 14.26
CA ASP A 360 -5.35 3.72 13.64
C ASP A 360 -6.82 4.15 13.82
N PHE A 361 -7.57 4.12 12.73
CA PHE A 361 -9.02 4.29 12.72
C PHE A 361 -9.68 3.05 12.15
N VAL A 362 -10.87 2.71 12.64
CA VAL A 362 -11.72 1.67 12.05
C VAL A 362 -12.95 2.31 11.44
N VAL A 363 -13.21 1.96 10.20
CA VAL A 363 -14.41 2.37 9.46
C VAL A 363 -15.07 1.13 8.87
N ALA A 364 -16.39 1.03 8.98
CA ALA A 364 -17.14 0.02 8.23
C ALA A 364 -17.70 0.67 6.96
N ILE A 365 -17.49 0.01 5.83
CA ILE A 365 -17.94 0.48 4.53
C ILE A 365 -19.23 -0.26 4.19
N SER A 366 -20.35 0.40 4.44
CA SER A 366 -21.68 -0.14 4.14
C SER A 366 -22.08 0.23 2.71
N GLY A 367 -21.96 -0.69 1.76
CA GLY A 367 -22.49 -0.52 0.41
C GLY A 367 -23.88 -1.18 0.27
N GLY A 368 -24.80 -0.50 -0.39
CA GLY A 368 -26.18 -0.97 -0.63
C GLY A 368 -26.34 -2.11 -1.65
N GLY A 369 -25.26 -2.82 -2.00
CA GLY A 369 -25.32 -3.82 -3.08
C GLY A 369 -24.05 -4.66 -3.33
N GLY A 370 -23.09 -4.74 -2.42
CA GLY A 370 -21.96 -5.68 -2.51
C GLY A 370 -20.98 -5.44 -3.67
N GLY A 371 -20.61 -4.18 -3.93
CA GLY A 371 -19.66 -3.78 -4.98
C GLY A 371 -18.42 -3.04 -4.45
N GLU A 372 -17.60 -2.54 -5.38
CA GLU A 372 -16.48 -1.63 -5.09
C GLU A 372 -17.03 -0.27 -4.62
N GLU A 373 -16.47 0.24 -3.53
CA GLU A 373 -16.75 1.54 -2.95
C GLU A 373 -15.46 2.35 -2.86
N GLU A 374 -15.60 3.66 -2.66
CA GLU A 374 -14.49 4.59 -2.53
C GLU A 374 -14.33 5.01 -1.06
N LEU A 375 -13.21 4.66 -0.44
CA LEU A 375 -12.86 5.13 0.90
C LEU A 375 -12.14 6.48 0.79
N TRP A 376 -12.74 7.53 1.37
CA TRP A 376 -12.20 8.88 1.36
C TRP A 376 -11.37 9.14 2.62
N VAL A 377 -10.14 9.62 2.47
CA VAL A 377 -9.32 10.12 3.59
C VAL A 377 -8.96 11.56 3.27
N ALA A 378 -9.26 12.50 4.16
CA ALA A 378 -9.08 13.92 3.91
C ALA A 378 -8.50 14.65 5.13
N LEU A 379 -7.65 15.63 4.86
CA LEU A 379 -7.04 16.50 5.87
C LEU A 379 -7.40 17.96 5.60
N HIS A 380 -7.66 18.72 6.67
CA HIS A 380 -7.97 20.15 6.59
C HIS A 380 -7.38 20.93 7.76
N PRO A 381 -6.86 22.16 7.58
CA PRO A 381 -6.31 22.94 8.68
C PRO A 381 -7.36 23.27 9.74
N ASN A 382 -7.01 23.14 11.01
CA ASN A 382 -7.90 23.50 12.10
C ASN A 382 -7.78 25.00 12.41
N VAL A 383 -8.91 25.72 12.40
CA VAL A 383 -8.94 27.17 12.68
C VAL A 383 -9.19 27.53 14.13
N VAL A 384 -9.68 26.58 14.93
CA VAL A 384 -10.13 26.82 16.30
C VAL A 384 -8.93 27.07 17.23
N THR A 385 -7.84 26.31 17.07
CA THR A 385 -6.63 26.48 17.89
C THR A 385 -5.77 27.67 17.47
N ARG A 386 -6.09 28.31 16.35
CA ARG A 386 -5.34 29.43 15.73
C ARG A 386 -3.84 29.09 15.61
N PRO A 387 -3.49 28.01 14.88
CA PRO A 387 -2.10 27.61 14.72
C PRO A 387 -1.29 28.65 13.94
N VAL A 388 0.03 28.58 14.03
CA VAL A 388 0.92 29.47 13.28
C VAL A 388 0.77 29.29 11.76
N TYR A 389 0.59 28.03 11.32
CA TYR A 389 0.42 27.65 9.92
C TYR A 389 -0.90 26.90 9.76
N TYR A 390 -1.72 27.35 8.80
CA TYR A 390 -2.90 26.63 8.34
C TYR A 390 -2.49 25.65 7.26
N ASP A 391 -2.09 24.45 7.66
CA ASP A 391 -1.57 23.39 6.80
C ASP A 391 -1.87 22.03 7.45
N ALA A 392 -1.68 20.93 6.72
CA ALA A 392 -1.80 19.56 7.21
C ALA A 392 -0.61 18.72 6.71
N ILE A 393 -0.34 17.57 7.32
CA ILE A 393 0.76 16.70 6.90
C ILE A 393 0.36 15.22 6.98
N LEU A 394 0.84 14.42 6.03
CA LEU A 394 0.83 12.96 6.09
C LEU A 394 2.13 12.40 5.52
N ASN A 395 2.68 11.37 6.16
CA ASN A 395 3.94 10.73 5.76
C ASN A 395 3.72 9.33 5.15
N GLY A 396 2.69 8.62 5.58
CA GLY A 396 2.34 7.31 5.03
C GLY A 396 0.90 6.93 5.37
N MET A 397 0.36 5.98 4.63
CA MET A 397 -0.99 5.44 4.86
C MET A 397 -1.03 3.94 4.58
N GLU A 398 -1.61 3.16 5.49
CA GLU A 398 -1.94 1.76 5.25
C GLU A 398 -3.45 1.54 5.43
N VAL A 399 -4.06 0.76 4.54
CA VAL A 399 -5.47 0.37 4.60
C VAL A 399 -5.56 -1.14 4.62
N PHE A 400 -6.20 -1.68 5.65
CA PHE A 400 -6.35 -3.12 5.86
C PHE A 400 -7.82 -3.49 5.94
N LYS A 401 -8.28 -4.41 5.10
CA LYS A 401 -9.60 -5.05 5.23
C LYS A 401 -9.56 -6.09 6.35
N LEU A 402 -10.58 -6.12 7.19
CA LEU A 402 -10.75 -7.11 8.25
C LEU A 402 -11.70 -8.21 7.79
N ASN A 403 -11.41 -9.45 8.19
CA ASN A 403 -12.31 -10.56 7.90
C ASN A 403 -13.67 -10.36 8.57
N ASP A 404 -14.73 -10.83 7.92
CA ASP A 404 -16.06 -10.86 8.52
C ASP A 404 -16.20 -11.96 9.59
N SER A 405 -17.38 -12.06 10.20
CA SER A 405 -17.66 -13.06 11.25
C SER A 405 -17.58 -14.52 10.76
N ALA A 406 -17.63 -14.76 9.45
CA ALA A 406 -17.46 -16.08 8.85
C ALA A 406 -15.98 -16.38 8.48
N GLY A 407 -15.06 -15.45 8.73
CA GLY A 407 -13.65 -15.59 8.36
C GLY A 407 -13.37 -15.27 6.89
N ASN A 408 -14.28 -14.59 6.19
CA ASN A 408 -14.11 -14.22 4.80
C ASN A 408 -13.42 -12.87 4.65
N LEU A 409 -12.48 -12.78 3.69
CA LEU A 409 -11.84 -11.55 3.20
C LEU A 409 -12.14 -11.30 1.71
N ALA A 410 -12.74 -12.29 1.02
CA ALA A 410 -12.99 -12.21 -0.40
C ALA A 410 -14.05 -11.16 -0.72
N GLY A 411 -13.65 -10.16 -1.50
CA GLY A 411 -14.56 -9.25 -2.21
C GLY A 411 -14.89 -9.76 -3.62
N PRO A 412 -15.85 -9.11 -4.31
CA PRO A 412 -16.15 -9.40 -5.70
C PRO A 412 -14.97 -9.06 -6.62
N ASN A 413 -14.96 -9.61 -7.83
CA ASN A 413 -14.04 -9.11 -8.85
C ASN A 413 -14.40 -7.65 -9.20
N PRO A 414 -13.39 -6.80 -9.46
CA PRO A 414 -13.61 -5.41 -9.77
C PRO A 414 -14.32 -5.23 -11.11
N THR A 415 -14.99 -4.09 -11.27
CA THR A 415 -15.63 -3.74 -12.54
C THR A 415 -14.62 -3.10 -13.49
N VAL A 416 -14.44 -3.68 -14.68
CA VAL A 416 -13.54 -3.10 -15.69
C VAL A 416 -14.16 -1.80 -16.22
N ARG A 417 -13.55 -0.66 -15.89
CA ARG A 417 -13.93 0.63 -16.45
C ARG A 417 -13.48 0.67 -17.92
N VAL A 418 -14.43 0.55 -18.85
CA VAL A 418 -14.17 0.81 -20.27
C VAL A 418 -14.00 2.32 -20.43
N GLU A 419 -12.78 2.79 -20.64
CA GLU A 419 -12.58 4.17 -21.07
C GLU A 419 -13.32 4.39 -22.39
N LYS A 420 -14.38 5.19 -22.33
CA LYS A 420 -15.08 5.64 -23.54
C LYS A 420 -14.06 6.45 -24.34
N PRO A 421 -13.79 6.12 -25.62
CA PRO A 421 -12.85 6.89 -26.41
C PRO A 421 -13.27 8.36 -26.37
N ALA A 422 -12.31 9.23 -26.06
CA ALA A 422 -12.55 10.66 -25.97
C ALA A 422 -13.29 11.11 -27.24
N SER A 423 -14.53 11.55 -27.09
CA SER A 423 -15.26 12.16 -28.20
C SER A 423 -14.50 13.41 -28.57
N VAL A 424 -13.79 13.36 -29.69
CA VAL A 424 -13.18 14.54 -30.31
C VAL A 424 -14.34 15.51 -30.58
N GLY A 425 -14.47 16.52 -29.73
CA GLY A 425 -15.42 17.60 -29.93
C GLY A 425 -15.16 18.30 -31.26
N PRO A 426 -16.18 18.90 -31.89
CA PRO A 426 -16.01 19.53 -33.19
C PRO A 426 -14.97 20.66 -33.09
N VAL A 427 -13.99 20.63 -33.99
CA VAL A 427 -12.99 21.68 -34.16
C VAL A 427 -13.73 22.99 -34.45
N TRP A 428 -13.66 23.93 -33.50
CA TRP A 428 -14.14 25.29 -33.70
C TRP A 428 -13.18 26.02 -34.65
N VAL A 429 -13.58 26.14 -35.92
CA VAL A 429 -12.91 27.03 -36.87
C VAL A 429 -13.29 28.47 -36.52
N GLY A 430 -12.40 29.17 -35.82
CA GLY A 430 -12.54 30.58 -35.50
C GLY A 430 -12.56 31.43 -36.78
N ARG A 431 -13.71 32.05 -37.07
CA ARG A 431 -13.84 33.09 -38.10
C ARG A 431 -13.23 34.39 -37.57
N SER A 432 -12.15 34.87 -38.18
CA SER A 432 -11.56 36.15 -37.79
C SER A 432 -12.46 37.30 -38.24
N SER A 433 -12.77 38.21 -37.31
CA SER A 433 -13.39 39.50 -37.60
C SER A 433 -12.29 40.52 -37.91
N SER A 434 -12.43 41.21 -39.04
CA SER A 434 -11.51 42.24 -39.53
C SER A 434 -11.62 43.51 -38.68
N VAL A 435 -10.55 43.88 -37.98
CA VAL A 435 -10.36 45.23 -37.44
C VAL A 435 -9.51 46.01 -38.44
N GLY A 436 -10.08 47.07 -39.00
CA GLY A 436 -9.38 47.97 -39.91
C GLY A 436 -8.40 48.86 -39.16
N SER A 437 -7.19 49.00 -39.69
CA SER A 437 -6.34 50.15 -39.38
C SER A 437 -5.60 50.62 -40.64
N MET A 438 -5.60 51.95 -40.77
CA MET A 438 -5.07 52.74 -41.86
C MET A 438 -3.61 53.08 -41.51
N GLY A 439 -2.64 52.72 -42.35
CA GLY A 439 -1.24 52.99 -42.05
C GLY A 439 -0.25 52.59 -43.15
N ARG A 440 0.13 53.60 -43.93
CA ARG A 440 1.13 53.65 -45.02
C ARG A 440 2.46 52.91 -44.77
N GLY A 441 3.03 52.37 -45.84
CA GLY A 441 4.43 52.65 -46.22
C GLY A 441 5.46 51.51 -46.14
N LEU A 442 5.74 50.93 -47.32
CA LEU A 442 6.91 50.13 -47.75
C LEU A 442 8.23 50.21 -46.94
N GLY A 443 8.83 49.03 -46.72
CA GLY A 443 10.25 48.85 -46.38
C GLY A 443 10.68 47.38 -46.41
N VAL A 444 11.73 47.06 -47.17
CA VAL A 444 12.29 45.73 -47.51
C VAL A 444 13.33 45.27 -46.47
N VAL A 445 13.72 43.98 -46.55
CA VAL A 445 14.88 43.27 -45.93
C VAL A 445 14.52 42.52 -44.65
N GLY A 446 14.83 41.24 -44.44
CA GLY A 446 15.61 40.23 -45.15
C GLY A 446 15.57 38.95 -44.30
N GLY A 447 15.66 37.78 -44.93
CA GLY A 447 15.55 36.49 -44.25
C GLY A 447 16.73 36.20 -43.32
N LEU A 448 16.46 35.43 -42.27
CA LEU A 448 17.47 34.64 -41.58
C LEU A 448 16.85 33.33 -41.06
N LEU A 449 17.37 32.22 -41.59
CA LEU A 449 17.27 30.89 -40.99
C LEU A 449 17.98 30.90 -39.64
N CYS A 450 17.39 30.29 -38.62
CA CYS A 450 18.13 29.75 -37.48
C CYS A 450 17.68 28.33 -37.17
N THR A 451 18.66 27.45 -37.29
CA THR A 451 18.71 26.02 -37.04
C THR A 451 18.56 25.67 -35.57
N LEU A 452 17.88 24.56 -35.31
CA LEU A 452 17.83 23.83 -34.04
C LEU A 452 19.21 23.29 -33.67
N VAL A 453 19.63 23.53 -32.42
CA VAL A 453 20.75 22.82 -31.80
C VAL A 453 20.23 22.14 -30.54
N LEU A 454 20.23 20.80 -30.58
CA LEU A 454 20.18 19.92 -29.43
C LEU A 454 21.58 19.89 -28.79
N CYS A 455 21.67 20.14 -27.49
CA CYS A 455 22.82 19.76 -26.69
C CYS A 455 22.34 18.99 -25.46
N TRP A 456 22.68 17.72 -25.43
CA TRP A 456 22.94 16.96 -24.21
C TRP A 456 24.46 16.93 -24.01
N LEU A 457 24.90 17.20 -22.79
CA LEU A 457 25.96 16.47 -22.11
C LEU A 457 25.60 16.40 -20.62
#